data_AF-A0A935H1M2-F1
#
_entry.id   AF-A0A935H1M2-F1
#
_cell.length_a   1.000
_cell.length_b   1.000
_cell.length_c   1.000
_cell.angle_alpha   90.00
_cell.angle_beta   90.00
_cell.angle_gamma   90.00
#
_symmetry.space_group_name_H-M   'P 1'
#
loop_
_entity.id
_entity.type
_entity.pdbx_description
1 polymer ?
#
loop_
_entity_poly.entity_id
_entity_poly.type
_entity_poly.pdbx_seq_one_letter_code
_entity_poly.pdbx_strand_id
1 'polypeptide(L)'
;MASDSAQAVQPWWKFGYVWLVIAGPAIVVVASLVTVYLAVSGKDPVVDEDYYRKGLEINQTLPDKAANMAPATQARNHAATGVQASD
;
A
#
# COMPACT_ATOMS: atom_id res chain seq x y z
N MET A 1 -66.03 4.29 -39.81
CA MET A 1 -64.77 5.00 -39.54
C MET A 1 -64.34 4.56 -38.14
N ALA A 2 -63.50 3.52 -38.07
CA ALA A 2 -63.05 2.97 -36.79
C ALA A 2 -62.04 3.95 -36.19
N SER A 3 -62.29 4.39 -34.97
CA SER A 3 -61.37 5.25 -34.22
C SER A 3 -60.15 4.43 -33.84
N ASP A 4 -59.03 4.70 -34.50
CA ASP A 4 -57.74 4.12 -34.16
C ASP A 4 -57.31 4.75 -32.83
N SER A 5 -57.59 4.07 -31.73
CA SER A 5 -57.19 4.53 -30.40
C SER A 5 -55.69 4.36 -30.29
N ALA A 6 -54.94 5.43 -30.58
CA ALA A 6 -53.49 5.48 -30.41
C ALA A 6 -53.14 4.96 -29.00
N GLN A 7 -52.55 3.76 -28.93
CA GLN A 7 -52.09 3.18 -27.67
C GLN A 7 -51.04 4.11 -27.08
N ALA A 8 -51.41 4.83 -26.02
CA ALA A 8 -50.49 5.69 -25.29
C ALA A 8 -49.40 4.82 -24.65
N VAL A 9 -48.21 4.78 -25.28
CA VAL A 9 -47.04 4.07 -24.77
C VAL A 9 -46.63 4.69 -23.44
N GLN A 10 -46.64 3.90 -22.36
CA GLN A 10 -46.17 4.36 -21.06
C GLN A 10 -44.66 4.60 -21.10
N PRO A 11 -44.17 5.67 -20.46
CA PRO A 11 -42.74 5.94 -20.39
C PRO A 11 -41.95 4.81 -19.69
N TRP A 12 -40.77 4.48 -20.21
CA TRP A 12 -39.98 3.30 -19.81
C TRP A 12 -39.54 3.28 -18.33
N TRP A 13 -39.22 4.44 -17.77
CA TRP A 13 -38.79 4.66 -16.38
C TRP A 13 -39.83 4.29 -15.32
N LYS A 14 -41.10 4.10 -15.72
CA LYS A 14 -42.17 3.61 -14.83
C LYS A 14 -42.13 2.10 -14.60
N PHE A 15 -41.38 1.35 -15.41
CA PHE A 15 -41.28 -0.10 -15.27
C PHE A 15 -40.15 -0.48 -14.31
N GLY A 16 -40.50 -1.18 -13.22
CA GLY A 16 -39.53 -1.56 -12.17
C GLY A 16 -38.36 -2.43 -12.66
N TYR A 17 -38.57 -3.28 -13.66
CA TYR A 17 -37.51 -4.13 -14.22
C TYR A 17 -36.42 -3.33 -14.94
N VAL A 18 -36.72 -2.13 -15.47
CA VAL A 18 -35.70 -1.28 -16.09
C VAL A 18 -34.67 -0.84 -15.07
N TRP A 19 -35.10 -0.55 -13.85
CA TRP A 19 -34.21 -0.22 -12.75
C TRP A 19 -33.34 -1.40 -12.31
N LEU A 20 -33.84 -2.64 -12.39
CA LEU A 20 -33.02 -3.83 -12.11
C LEU A 20 -31.88 -3.99 -13.13
N VAL A 21 -32.15 -3.71 -14.41
CA VAL A 21 -31.14 -3.74 -15.47
C VAL A 21 -30.10 -2.64 -15.28
N ILE A 22 -30.53 -1.42 -14.92
CA ILE A 22 -29.63 -0.29 -14.66
C ILE A 22 -28.83 -0.48 -13.36
N ALA A 23 -29.40 -1.13 -12.35
CA ALA A 23 -28.77 -1.32 -11.05
C ALA A 23 -27.47 -2.11 -11.14
N GLY A 24 -27.40 -3.17 -11.97
CA GLY A 24 -26.19 -3.97 -12.14
C GLY A 24 -24.96 -3.13 -12.51
N PRO A 25 -24.97 -2.42 -13.66
CA PRO A 25 -23.88 -1.52 -14.04
C PRO A 25 -23.65 -0.38 -13.04
N ALA A 26 -24.71 0.21 -12.48
CA ALA A 26 -24.58 1.31 -11.52
C ALA A 26 -23.81 0.89 -10.26
N ILE A 27 -24.09 -0.32 -9.73
CA ILE A 27 -23.40 -0.87 -8.56
C ILE A 27 -21.90 -1.02 -8.84
N VAL A 28 -21.52 -1.52 -10.03
CA VAL A 28 -20.10 -1.71 -10.39
C VAL A 28 -19.36 -0.38 -10.48
N VAL A 29 -19.99 0.66 -11.05
CA VAL A 29 -19.40 2.01 -11.11
C VAL A 29 -19.20 2.58 -9.71
N VAL A 30 -20.18 2.43 -8.81
CA VAL A 30 -20.02 2.89 -7.42
C VAL A 30 -18.91 2.10 -6.72
N ALA A 31 -18.86 0.78 -6.89
CA ALA A 31 -17.84 -0.07 -6.31
C ALA A 31 -16.43 0.32 -6.77
N SER A 32 -16.24 0.59 -8.08
CA SER A 32 -14.93 0.98 -8.60
C SER A 32 -14.45 2.33 -8.05
N LEU A 33 -15.35 3.31 -7.91
CA LEU A 33 -15.05 4.59 -7.28
C LEU A 33 -14.66 4.42 -5.81
N VAL A 34 -15.36 3.55 -5.07
CA VAL A 34 -15.01 3.22 -3.69
C VAL A 34 -13.63 2.58 -3.62
N THR A 35 -13.31 1.64 -4.52
CA THR A 35 -11.97 1.03 -4.57
C THR A 35 -10.88 2.07 -4.83
N VAL A 36 -11.08 2.96 -5.79
CA VAL A 36 -10.12 4.04 -6.07
C VAL A 36 -9.97 4.96 -4.87
N TYR A 37 -11.08 5.34 -4.23
CA TYR A 37 -11.06 6.16 -3.02
C TYR A 37 -10.23 5.52 -1.90
N LEU A 38 -10.41 4.24 -1.64
CA LEU A 38 -9.62 3.50 -0.64
C LEU A 38 -8.13 3.47 -1.02
N ALA A 39 -7.83 3.23 -2.30
CA ALA A 39 -6.45 3.16 -2.79
C ALA A 39 -5.68 4.48 -2.63
N VAL A 40 -6.35 5.62 -2.84
CA VAL A 40 -5.70 6.94 -2.71
C VAL A 40 -5.65 7.44 -1.27
N SER A 41 -6.64 7.09 -0.44
CA SER A 41 -6.77 7.64 0.91
C SER A 41 -5.81 7.01 1.93
N GLY A 42 -5.35 5.77 1.67
CA GLY A 42 -4.53 5.01 2.61
C GLY A 42 -3.02 5.03 2.34
N LYS A 43 -2.52 5.93 1.47
CA LYS A 43 -1.11 5.90 1.08
C LYS A 43 -0.24 6.56 2.17
N ASP A 44 0.52 5.74 2.89
CA ASP A 44 1.71 6.21 3.62
C ASP A 44 2.62 6.94 2.60
N PRO A 45 3.14 8.14 2.89
CA PRO A 45 4.06 8.85 2.01
C PRO A 45 5.09 7.90 1.39
N VAL A 46 5.23 8.00 0.06
CA VAL A 46 6.26 7.24 -0.63
C VAL A 46 7.59 7.73 -0.08
N VAL A 47 8.36 6.78 0.44
CA VAL A 47 9.72 6.92 0.95
C VAL A 47 10.43 8.11 0.28
N ASP A 48 10.83 9.10 1.08
CA ASP A 48 11.49 10.32 0.61
C ASP A 48 12.62 9.99 -0.38
N GLU A 49 12.81 10.83 -1.39
CA GLU A 49 13.87 10.68 -2.41
C GLU A 49 15.27 10.53 -1.77
N ASP A 50 15.43 11.10 -0.58
CA ASP A 50 16.64 11.04 0.23
C ASP A 50 16.80 9.75 1.02
N TYR A 51 15.85 8.82 1.03
CA TYR A 51 16.00 7.54 1.73
C TYR A 51 17.19 6.74 1.21
N TYR A 52 17.42 6.78 -0.10
CA TYR A 52 18.57 6.13 -0.71
C TYR A 52 19.89 6.83 -0.31
N ARG A 53 19.89 8.17 -0.26
CA ARG A 53 21.04 8.95 0.21
C ARG A 53 21.32 8.71 1.69
N LYS A 54 20.28 8.69 2.52
CA LYS A 54 20.33 8.44 3.95
C LYS A 54 20.87 7.04 4.26
N GLY A 55 20.48 6.02 3.49
CA GLY A 55 21.05 4.67 3.57
C GLY A 55 22.55 4.62 3.19
N LEU A 56 22.95 5.42 2.20
CA LEU A 56 24.36 5.52 1.77
C LEU A 56 25.22 6.29 2.79
N GLU A 57 24.67 7.36 3.36
CA GLU A 57 25.32 8.23 4.35
C GLU A 57 25.48 7.56 5.72
N ILE A 58 24.58 6.65 6.12
CA ILE A 58 24.78 5.82 7.32
C ILE A 58 26.11 5.07 7.26
N ASN A 59 26.53 4.59 6.07
CA ASN A 59 27.84 3.95 5.88
C ASN A 59 29.02 4.93 5.96
N GLN A 60 28.78 6.22 5.73
CA GLN A 60 29.83 7.26 5.74
C GLN A 60 30.06 7.85 7.14
N THR A 61 29.03 7.87 8.00
CA THR A 61 29.14 8.34 9.39
C THR A 61 29.43 7.23 10.40
N LEU A 62 29.73 6.01 9.93
CA LEU A 62 30.13 4.87 10.75
C LEU A 62 31.62 4.78 11.17
N PRO A 63 32.58 5.69 10.84
CA PRO A 63 33.97 5.44 11.22
C PRO A 63 34.19 5.49 12.74
N ASP A 64 33.38 6.23 13.51
CA ASP A 64 33.60 6.37 14.96
C ASP A 64 32.82 5.37 15.83
N LYS A 65 31.78 4.71 15.31
CA LYS A 65 31.07 3.64 16.05
C LYS A 65 31.64 2.24 15.81
N ALA A 66 32.38 2.03 14.72
CA ALA A 66 33.10 0.78 14.47
C ALA A 66 34.24 0.54 15.48
N ALA A 67 34.77 1.58 16.12
CA ALA A 67 35.76 1.44 17.19
C ALA A 67 35.23 0.68 18.43
N ASN A 68 33.91 0.68 18.66
CA ASN A 68 33.26 -0.08 19.74
C ASN A 68 32.69 -1.43 19.28
N MET A 69 32.88 -1.79 18.00
CA MET A 69 32.55 -3.10 17.45
C MET A 69 33.84 -3.73 16.94
N ALA A 70 34.71 -4.17 17.86
CA ALA A 70 35.75 -5.13 17.50
C ALA A 70 35.11 -6.21 16.62
N PRO A 71 35.72 -6.58 15.47
CA PRO A 71 35.15 -7.57 14.57
C PRO A 71 34.61 -8.76 15.36
N ALA A 72 33.45 -9.31 15.02
CA ALA A 72 32.90 -10.47 15.74
C ALA A 72 33.93 -11.63 15.83
N THR A 73 34.89 -11.67 14.90
CA THR A 73 36.07 -12.55 14.92
C THR A 73 37.06 -12.24 16.05
N GLN A 74 37.31 -10.98 16.39
CA GLN A 74 38.15 -10.56 17.51
C GLN A 74 37.49 -10.83 18.87
N ALA A 75 36.17 -10.63 18.97
CA ALA A 75 35.40 -11.00 20.18
C ALA A 75 35.48 -12.51 20.48
N ARG A 76 35.49 -13.36 19.45
CA ARG A 76 35.65 -14.82 19.62
C ARG A 76 37.04 -15.22 20.11
N ASN A 77 38.09 -14.48 19.73
CA ASN A 77 39.47 -14.83 20.07
C ASN A 77 39.83 -14.46 21.52
N HIS A 78 39.25 -13.39 22.08
CA HIS A 78 39.51 -12.98 23.47
C HIS A 78 38.89 -13.88 24.54
N ALA A 79 37.84 -14.66 24.22
CA ALA A 79 37.27 -15.66 25.14
C ALA A 79 38.09 -16.96 25.20
N ALA A 80 38.94 -17.22 24.21
CA ALA A 80 39.76 -18.43 24.12
C ALA A 80 41.15 -18.27 24.75
N THR A 81 41.67 -17.05 24.86
CA THR A 81 42.87 -16.76 25.67
C THR A 81 42.44 -16.59 27.11
N GLY A 82 42.37 -17.70 27.85
CA GLY A 82 42.26 -17.65 29.31
C GLY A 82 43.38 -16.77 29.87
N VAL A 83 43.05 -15.90 30.82
CA VAL A 83 44.04 -15.26 31.69
C VAL A 83 44.87 -16.37 32.31
N GLN A 84 46.14 -16.49 31.90
CA GLN A 84 47.13 -17.21 32.68
C GLN A 84 47.23 -16.48 34.01
N ALA A 85 46.62 -17.06 35.04
CA ALA A 85 46.93 -16.69 36.42
C ALA A 85 48.42 -16.96 36.61
N SER A 86 49.20 -15.88 36.69
CA SER A 86 50.53 -15.92 37.28
C SER A 86 50.38 -16.32 38.75
N ASP A 87 51.22 -17.29 39.17
CA ASP A 87 51.30 -17.95 40.48
C ASP A 87 50.99 -17.09 41.72
#